data_AF-A0A8C0Z4N0-F1
#
_entry.id   AF-A0A8C0Z4N0-F1
#
_cell.length_a   1.000
_cell.length_b   1.000
_cell.length_c   1.000
_cell.angle_alpha   90.00
_cell.angle_beta   90.00
_cell.angle_gamma   90.00
#
_symmetry.space_group_name_H-M   'P 1'
#
loop_
_entity.id
_entity.type
_entity.pdbx_description
1 polymer ?
#
loop_
_entity_poly.entity_id
_entity_poly.type
_entity_poly.pdbx_seq_one_letter_code
_entity_poly.pdbx_strand_id
1 'polypeptide(L)'
;MSAKEGDPPTPEEAAPPGSEDTALPGLDPGDEALPGPGEAPPPSDEEGQRPATEAAPALGAASASERGPASSGNDLLNLIPSDERIVIPEDDEQDEHRIRPRSTLRRGPSMLSQSSRRSSRYHRSMSGIPNLQETLKERQARFRDARESRKMKIDPSYKYIFEILAEKLGLDVVSVEELILDCPSLEPFAHFLMKDGCKTLKFLYQEGDVPGLECGRTIAGATKGAKMMRLYIDNAAPEKLKGLCIFFVRCHSDTAINAKNIHEEVLFTVLDASTGILSGIRNMLSSIFLPAILATNNWGALNHSKQGESEKHIFTETINRYLSFLDGARVSIEGTVKLKKVDNIDFSKLHTFEEVTAAASNSETVRQLEEVLMTWYKQIEQVLIESKQMRKKADDSGPLTELEHWKRMSAKFNYIIEQIKGPTCKAVINVLNVAHSKLLKNWRDLDARITDTANESKDNVRYLYTLEKVCQPLYNYDLVSMAHGIQNLINAIRMIHSVSRYYNTSERMTSLFIKVTNQMVTACKAYITDGGTVHVWDQETPIVLKKIQVCYIQLLAVLMSCSLGFMEPRHKAGTGRQSQKGCSVPSN
;
A
#
# COMPACT_ATOMS: atom_id res chain seq x y z
N MET A 1 67.71 19.29 -2.61
CA MET A 1 66.51 19.10 -3.46
C MET A 1 65.30 19.49 -2.62
N SER A 2 64.28 20.11 -3.21
CA SER A 2 63.23 20.81 -2.48
C SER A 2 61.84 20.27 -2.80
N ALA A 3 60.98 20.20 -1.80
CA ALA A 3 59.52 20.32 -1.91
C ALA A 3 58.99 20.80 -0.54
N LYS A 4 57.93 21.60 -0.53
CA LYS A 4 57.25 22.09 0.68
C LYS A 4 55.75 22.26 0.39
N GLU A 5 54.93 22.35 1.43
CA GLU A 5 53.46 22.37 1.34
C GLU A 5 52.89 23.64 0.68
N GLY A 6 51.63 23.55 0.25
CA GLY A 6 50.78 24.69 -0.13
C GLY A 6 49.35 24.25 -0.43
N ASP A 7 48.37 24.79 0.31
CA ASP A 7 46.94 24.60 0.06
C ASP A 7 46.42 25.46 -1.12
N PRO A 8 45.40 25.01 -1.87
CA PRO A 8 44.65 25.84 -2.81
C PRO A 8 43.47 26.58 -2.14
N PRO A 9 43.10 27.79 -2.61
CA PRO A 9 42.07 28.62 -1.98
C PRO A 9 40.63 28.35 -2.47
N THR A 10 39.65 28.90 -1.72
CA THR A 10 38.23 28.98 -2.10
C THR A 10 37.95 30.05 -3.17
N PRO A 11 37.05 29.79 -4.14
CA PRO A 11 36.50 30.83 -5.01
C PRO A 11 35.32 31.58 -4.34
N GLU A 12 35.17 32.87 -4.68
CA GLU A 12 34.16 33.79 -4.16
C GLU A 12 33.03 34.05 -5.19
N GLU A 13 31.92 34.63 -4.75
CA GLU A 13 30.68 34.82 -5.52
C GLU A 13 30.75 36.03 -6.47
N ALA A 14 30.30 35.89 -7.72
CA ALA A 14 30.29 36.96 -8.73
C ALA A 14 29.04 36.92 -9.63
N ALA A 15 28.46 38.10 -9.89
CA ALA A 15 27.22 38.28 -10.66
C ALA A 15 27.46 38.42 -12.18
N PRO A 16 26.48 38.09 -13.04
CA PRO A 16 26.63 38.15 -14.50
C PRO A 16 26.42 39.56 -15.08
N PRO A 17 27.24 40.00 -16.05
CA PRO A 17 27.05 41.27 -16.76
C PRO A 17 26.30 41.13 -18.10
N GLY A 18 25.63 42.22 -18.49
CA GLY A 18 25.83 42.90 -19.77
C GLY A 18 25.51 42.17 -21.09
N SER A 19 24.49 42.66 -21.78
CA SER A 19 24.29 42.49 -23.24
C SER A 19 25.18 43.45 -24.04
N GLU A 20 25.69 43.02 -25.20
CA GLU A 20 26.16 43.91 -26.27
C GLU A 20 25.58 43.49 -27.64
N ASP A 21 25.27 44.50 -28.47
CA ASP A 21 24.71 44.35 -29.82
C ASP A 21 25.81 44.20 -30.89
N THR A 22 25.41 43.79 -32.11
CA THR A 22 26.17 44.07 -33.34
C THR A 22 25.18 44.33 -34.49
N ALA A 23 25.46 45.30 -35.36
CA ALA A 23 24.40 46.18 -35.86
C ALA A 23 24.31 46.37 -37.40
N LEU A 24 23.06 46.61 -37.86
CA LEU A 24 22.67 47.46 -39.02
C LEU A 24 23.04 46.96 -40.44
N PRO A 25 22.44 47.49 -41.55
CA PRO A 25 21.70 48.75 -41.72
C PRO A 25 20.26 48.65 -42.33
N GLY A 26 19.64 49.80 -42.61
CA GLY A 26 18.30 49.96 -43.22
C GLY A 26 18.23 51.08 -44.28
N LEU A 27 17.06 51.76 -44.40
CA LEU A 27 16.55 52.62 -45.51
C LEU A 27 15.87 51.82 -46.64
N ASP A 28 14.74 52.23 -47.24
CA ASP A 28 13.73 53.28 -46.93
C ASP A 28 12.36 52.92 -47.58
N PRO A 29 11.23 53.66 -47.34
CA PRO A 29 9.87 53.17 -47.62
C PRO A 29 9.14 53.73 -48.87
N GLY A 30 8.04 53.05 -49.26
CA GLY A 30 7.04 53.43 -50.28
C GLY A 30 6.52 52.19 -51.05
N ASP A 31 5.29 52.10 -51.54
CA ASP A 31 4.07 52.92 -51.39
C ASP A 31 2.83 52.03 -51.79
N GLU A 32 1.65 52.63 -51.97
CA GLU A 32 0.38 52.08 -52.51
C GLU A 32 -0.52 51.25 -51.57
N ALA A 33 -1.82 51.21 -51.91
CA ALA A 33 -2.94 50.88 -51.01
C ALA A 33 -4.23 50.45 -51.77
N LEU A 34 -5.36 50.35 -51.03
CA LEU A 34 -6.76 50.13 -51.51
C LEU A 34 -7.11 48.66 -51.88
N PRO A 35 -8.40 48.30 -52.05
CA PRO A 35 -9.53 48.52 -51.13
C PRO A 35 -10.41 47.23 -50.96
N GLY A 36 -11.59 47.38 -50.35
CA GLY A 36 -12.76 46.48 -50.56
C GLY A 36 -14.04 47.34 -50.70
N PRO A 37 -15.27 46.80 -50.55
CA PRO A 37 -15.73 45.41 -50.58
C PRO A 37 -16.80 45.15 -51.70
N GLY A 38 -17.30 43.92 -51.89
CA GLY A 38 -18.34 43.60 -52.90
C GLY A 38 -19.06 42.25 -52.72
N GLU A 39 -20.22 42.10 -53.37
CA GLU A 39 -21.25 41.04 -53.16
C GLU A 39 -21.03 39.70 -53.92
N ALA A 40 -21.85 38.69 -53.63
CA ALA A 40 -21.93 37.38 -54.32
C ALA A 40 -22.91 37.41 -55.53
N PRO A 41 -22.97 36.37 -56.41
CA PRO A 41 -23.86 35.19 -56.19
C PRO A 41 -23.31 33.85 -56.83
N PRO A 42 -24.09 32.73 -56.96
CA PRO A 42 -23.58 31.39 -57.34
C PRO A 42 -23.81 31.01 -58.83
N PRO A 43 -23.47 29.78 -59.29
CA PRO A 43 -24.40 28.61 -59.31
C PRO A 43 -23.67 27.27 -58.94
N SER A 44 -24.09 26.01 -59.15
CA SER A 44 -25.22 25.32 -59.85
C SER A 44 -25.58 23.98 -59.15
N ASP A 45 -26.71 23.35 -59.51
CA ASP A 45 -27.04 21.92 -59.28
C ASP A 45 -26.79 21.05 -60.54
N GLU A 46 -26.68 19.72 -60.40
CA GLU A 46 -27.14 18.74 -61.42
C GLU A 46 -27.47 17.35 -60.82
N GLU A 47 -28.39 16.59 -61.44
CA GLU A 47 -28.98 15.33 -60.92
C GLU A 47 -28.31 14.05 -61.47
N GLY A 48 -28.47 12.87 -60.81
CA GLY A 48 -27.65 11.68 -61.16
C GLY A 48 -28.11 10.23 -60.86
N GLN A 49 -29.36 9.98 -60.44
CA GLN A 49 -30.04 8.64 -60.47
C GLN A 49 -29.48 7.44 -59.62
N ARG A 50 -30.29 6.37 -59.51
CA ARG A 50 -30.03 5.08 -58.81
C ARG A 50 -30.29 3.88 -59.76
N PRO A 51 -29.79 2.67 -59.43
CA PRO A 51 -30.68 1.56 -59.00
C PRO A 51 -30.32 1.08 -57.56
N ALA A 52 -31.15 0.41 -56.72
CA ALA A 52 -32.19 -0.62 -56.88
C ALA A 52 -31.60 -2.03 -57.15
N THR A 53 -32.00 -3.14 -56.49
CA THR A 53 -33.14 -3.41 -55.56
C THR A 53 -32.85 -4.62 -54.63
N GLU A 54 -33.77 -4.91 -53.68
CA GLU A 54 -33.99 -6.21 -52.99
C GLU A 54 -32.98 -6.67 -51.89
N ALA A 55 -33.37 -7.31 -50.77
CA ALA A 55 -34.70 -7.74 -50.27
C ALA A 55 -34.89 -7.53 -48.74
N ALA A 56 -36.12 -7.70 -48.23
CA ALA A 56 -36.59 -7.48 -46.84
C ALA A 56 -36.61 -8.80 -46.01
N PRO A 57 -37.27 -8.97 -44.81
CA PRO A 57 -38.13 -8.11 -43.95
C PRO A 57 -37.51 -7.77 -42.56
N ALA A 58 -37.91 -6.72 -41.79
CA ALA A 58 -39.21 -6.37 -41.14
C ALA A 58 -39.58 -7.30 -39.95
N LEU A 59 -40.20 -6.88 -38.82
CA LEU A 59 -40.95 -5.68 -38.37
C LEU A 59 -40.40 -5.24 -36.97
N GLY A 60 -40.52 -4.01 -36.44
CA GLY A 60 -41.70 -3.17 -36.15
C GLY A 60 -41.99 -3.15 -34.62
N ALA A 61 -42.51 -2.10 -33.97
CA ALA A 61 -42.87 -0.74 -34.38
C ALA A 61 -43.09 0.18 -33.14
N ALA A 62 -43.21 1.51 -33.36
CA ALA A 62 -43.75 2.53 -32.43
C ALA A 62 -42.99 2.81 -31.11
N SER A 63 -43.07 4.00 -30.49
CA SER A 63 -43.45 5.35 -30.97
C SER A 63 -42.92 6.40 -29.97
N ALA A 64 -42.60 7.61 -30.43
CA ALA A 64 -42.07 8.67 -29.57
C ALA A 64 -43.04 9.86 -29.44
N SER A 65 -43.52 10.14 -28.23
CA SER A 65 -43.78 11.48 -27.67
C SER A 65 -44.35 11.38 -26.26
N GLU A 66 -43.67 11.94 -25.26
CA GLU A 66 -44.21 13.04 -24.45
C GLU A 66 -43.15 13.58 -23.46
N ARG A 67 -43.36 14.84 -23.07
CA ARG A 67 -42.74 15.65 -22.00
C ARG A 67 -41.91 14.90 -20.94
N GLY A 68 -40.67 15.31 -20.73
CA GLY A 68 -39.92 14.98 -19.51
C GLY A 68 -40.24 15.91 -18.33
N PRO A 69 -39.90 15.52 -17.09
CA PRO A 69 -39.67 16.43 -15.97
C PRO A 69 -38.18 16.46 -15.56
N ALA A 70 -37.78 17.48 -14.81
CA ALA A 70 -36.44 17.58 -14.24
C ALA A 70 -36.26 16.70 -12.99
N SER A 71 -35.06 16.14 -12.83
CA SER A 71 -34.57 15.52 -11.59
C SER A 71 -33.18 16.13 -11.31
N SER A 72 -33.04 17.00 -10.31
CA SER A 72 -32.92 16.67 -8.88
C SER A 72 -31.67 15.81 -8.63
N GLY A 73 -30.62 16.43 -8.08
CA GLY A 73 -29.32 15.78 -7.90
C GLY A 73 -29.22 15.02 -6.58
N ASN A 74 -28.94 13.73 -6.63
CA ASN A 74 -28.56 12.93 -5.46
C ASN A 74 -27.61 11.75 -5.73
N ASP A 75 -27.39 11.35 -6.99
CA ASP A 75 -26.70 10.09 -7.34
C ASP A 75 -25.20 10.03 -7.02
N LEU A 76 -24.56 11.18 -6.74
CA LEU A 76 -23.13 11.26 -6.45
C LEU A 76 -22.72 10.57 -5.12
N LEU A 77 -23.67 10.35 -4.20
CA LEU A 77 -23.41 9.64 -2.94
C LEU A 77 -23.33 8.12 -3.09
N ASN A 78 -23.86 7.55 -4.18
CA ASN A 78 -23.89 6.10 -4.43
C ASN A 78 -22.57 5.54 -5.01
N LEU A 79 -21.52 6.36 -5.13
CA LEU A 79 -20.22 5.96 -5.68
C LEU A 79 -19.19 5.48 -4.62
N ILE A 80 -19.61 5.41 -3.35
CA ILE A 80 -18.84 4.81 -2.25
C ILE A 80 -18.96 3.28 -2.32
N PRO A 81 -17.86 2.52 -2.51
CA PRO A 81 -17.93 1.06 -2.47
C PRO A 81 -18.34 0.56 -1.09
N SER A 82 -19.40 -0.25 -1.02
CA SER A 82 -19.91 -0.81 0.24
C SER A 82 -19.33 -2.19 0.57
N ASP A 83 -18.08 -2.45 0.17
CA ASP A 83 -17.37 -3.73 0.37
C ASP A 83 -15.91 -3.51 0.82
N GLU A 84 -15.73 -2.89 1.98
CA GLU A 84 -14.55 -3.12 2.81
C GLU A 84 -14.91 -2.89 4.29
N ARG A 85 -15.51 -3.91 4.92
CA ARG A 85 -15.84 -3.86 6.36
C ARG A 85 -14.57 -3.98 7.20
N ILE A 86 -13.98 -2.84 7.54
CA ILE A 86 -13.05 -2.73 8.66
C ILE A 86 -13.80 -3.15 9.93
N VAL A 87 -13.49 -4.33 10.46
CA VAL A 87 -14.07 -4.82 11.72
C VAL A 87 -13.41 -4.06 12.86
N ILE A 88 -14.18 -3.18 13.49
CA ILE A 88 -13.81 -2.48 14.72
C ILE A 88 -14.42 -3.27 15.89
N PRO A 89 -13.64 -3.69 16.91
CA PRO A 89 -14.19 -4.18 18.16
C PRO A 89 -14.83 -3.02 18.93
N GLU A 90 -16.07 -3.21 19.39
CA GLU A 90 -16.71 -2.32 20.36
C GLU A 90 -16.51 -2.92 21.77
N ASP A 91 -15.92 -2.16 22.67
CA ASP A 91 -15.85 -2.49 24.10
C ASP A 91 -17.19 -2.12 24.76
N ASP A 92 -17.83 -3.06 25.45
CA ASP A 92 -18.98 -2.78 26.32
C ASP A 92 -18.90 -3.67 27.58
N GLU A 93 -18.73 -3.05 28.75
CA GLU A 93 -18.65 -3.73 30.05
C GLU A 93 -19.97 -3.58 30.83
N GLN A 94 -20.66 -4.70 31.10
CA GLN A 94 -21.29 -4.95 32.40
C GLN A 94 -21.68 -6.43 32.59
N ASP A 95 -21.84 -6.82 33.85
CA ASP A 95 -21.68 -8.20 34.33
C ASP A 95 -22.98 -8.83 34.90
N GLU A 96 -22.89 -10.12 35.22
CA GLU A 96 -23.65 -10.94 36.18
C GLU A 96 -24.49 -12.14 35.68
N HIS A 97 -24.41 -13.22 36.48
CA HIS A 97 -25.42 -14.28 36.66
C HIS A 97 -25.66 -15.35 35.55
N ARG A 98 -24.59 -16.08 35.22
CA ARG A 98 -24.47 -17.55 35.49
C ARG A 98 -25.76 -18.42 35.53
N ILE A 99 -25.93 -19.34 34.56
CA ILE A 99 -26.46 -20.72 34.78
C ILE A 99 -26.09 -21.66 33.61
N ARG A 100 -25.86 -22.96 33.90
CA ARG A 100 -25.65 -24.02 32.89
C ARG A 100 -26.90 -24.91 32.74
N PRO A 101 -27.32 -25.27 31.52
CA PRO A 101 -28.08 -26.49 31.28
C PRO A 101 -27.13 -27.71 31.19
N ARG A 102 -27.56 -28.85 31.73
CA ARG A 102 -26.83 -30.14 31.69
C ARG A 102 -27.77 -31.21 31.18
N SER A 103 -27.56 -31.71 29.96
CA SER A 103 -28.38 -32.81 29.44
C SER A 103 -27.91 -34.16 29.98
N THR A 104 -28.85 -34.96 30.46
CA THR A 104 -28.64 -36.36 30.87
C THR A 104 -29.80 -37.21 30.38
N LEU A 105 -29.52 -38.24 29.58
CA LEU A 105 -30.47 -39.31 29.30
C LEU A 105 -29.87 -40.67 29.70
N ARG A 106 -30.70 -41.46 30.37
CA ARG A 106 -30.34 -42.68 31.11
C ARG A 106 -31.16 -43.83 30.54
N ARG A 107 -30.53 -44.95 30.18
CA ARG A 107 -31.26 -46.12 29.63
C ARG A 107 -30.76 -47.45 30.19
N GLY A 108 -31.73 -48.34 30.40
CA GLY A 108 -31.62 -49.73 30.88
C GLY A 108 -32.97 -50.15 31.47
N PRO A 109 -33.19 -51.42 31.84
CA PRO A 109 -32.29 -52.58 31.74
C PRO A 109 -32.91 -53.79 30.96
N SER A 110 -32.28 -54.96 31.06
CA SER A 110 -32.80 -56.32 30.71
C SER A 110 -32.96 -56.67 29.21
N MET A 111 -32.99 -57.95 28.78
CA MET A 111 -33.03 -59.25 29.50
C MET A 111 -31.97 -60.27 29.00
N LEU A 112 -31.55 -61.17 29.91
CA LEU A 112 -31.25 -62.62 29.79
C LEU A 112 -30.74 -63.24 28.46
N SER A 113 -29.63 -63.99 28.58
CA SER A 113 -29.63 -65.46 28.41
C SER A 113 -28.49 -66.10 29.23
N GLN A 114 -28.39 -67.43 29.31
CA GLN A 114 -27.60 -68.14 30.34
C GLN A 114 -26.67 -69.25 29.81
N SER A 115 -25.78 -69.72 30.71
CA SER A 115 -25.06 -71.01 30.69
C SER A 115 -23.75 -71.07 29.86
N SER A 116 -22.73 -71.89 30.18
CA SER A 116 -22.55 -72.74 31.37
C SER A 116 -21.10 -73.20 31.61
N ARG A 117 -20.73 -73.35 32.91
CA ARG A 117 -19.79 -74.35 33.49
C ARG A 117 -18.26 -74.31 33.20
N ARG A 118 -17.51 -74.37 34.33
CA ARG A 118 -16.24 -75.11 34.60
C ARG A 118 -14.87 -74.61 34.05
N SER A 119 -14.19 -73.85 34.92
CA SER A 119 -12.97 -74.24 35.68
C SER A 119 -11.65 -74.69 34.99
N SER A 120 -10.55 -74.12 35.53
CA SER A 120 -9.19 -74.67 35.70
C SER A 120 -8.08 -74.39 34.67
N ARG A 121 -7.25 -73.40 35.01
CA ARG A 121 -5.76 -73.40 35.04
C ARG A 121 -5.02 -74.31 34.02
N TYR A 122 -4.26 -73.70 33.09
CA TYR A 122 -2.81 -73.44 33.22
C TYR A 122 -2.19 -72.91 31.92
N HIS A 123 -1.63 -71.69 31.90
CA HIS A 123 -0.21 -71.39 31.64
C HIS A 123 0.04 -69.87 31.53
N ARG A 124 1.32 -69.47 31.46
CA ARG A 124 1.77 -68.07 31.54
C ARG A 124 1.48 -67.28 30.26
N SER A 125 1.06 -66.03 30.41
CA SER A 125 1.41 -64.97 29.46
C SER A 125 2.14 -63.86 30.22
N MET A 126 3.32 -63.48 29.73
CA MET A 126 4.24 -62.52 30.37
C MET A 126 4.48 -61.33 29.45
N SER A 127 3.61 -60.32 29.52
CA SER A 127 3.92 -58.94 29.08
C SER A 127 2.80 -57.99 29.48
N GLY A 128 2.79 -57.53 30.73
CA GLY A 128 2.14 -56.25 31.04
C GLY A 128 2.99 -55.15 30.41
N ILE A 129 2.47 -54.46 29.38
CA ILE A 129 3.19 -53.37 28.71
C ILE A 129 3.34 -52.21 29.69
N PRO A 130 4.57 -51.81 30.10
CA PRO A 130 4.76 -50.58 30.83
C PRO A 130 4.61 -49.40 29.87
N ASN A 131 4.06 -48.28 30.33
CA ASN A 131 4.23 -47.00 29.64
C ASN A 131 5.71 -46.61 29.72
N LEU A 132 6.49 -46.99 28.70
CA LEU A 132 7.93 -46.71 28.66
C LEU A 132 8.15 -45.22 28.47
N GLN A 133 8.64 -44.56 29.51
CA GLN A 133 9.06 -43.17 29.47
C GLN A 133 10.38 -43.07 28.70
N GLU A 134 10.29 -42.94 27.37
CA GLU A 134 11.41 -42.89 26.40
C GLU A 134 12.58 -42.07 26.95
N THR A 135 13.74 -42.70 27.16
CA THR A 135 14.89 -42.02 27.76
C THR A 135 15.45 -40.99 26.79
N LEU A 136 16.08 -39.94 27.32
CA LEU A 136 16.71 -38.90 26.50
C LEU A 136 17.75 -39.46 25.50
N LYS A 137 18.37 -40.62 25.82
CA LYS A 137 19.31 -41.30 24.92
C LYS A 137 18.62 -42.02 23.76
N GLU A 138 17.53 -42.74 24.03
CA GLU A 138 16.72 -43.41 23.00
C GLU A 138 16.08 -42.37 22.07
N ARG A 139 15.49 -41.32 22.65
CA ARG A 139 14.90 -40.21 21.88
C ARG A 139 15.93 -39.50 20.99
N GLN A 140 17.17 -39.31 21.47
CA GLN A 140 18.25 -38.74 20.65
C GLN A 140 18.72 -39.71 19.55
N ALA A 141 18.75 -41.03 19.81
CA ALA A 141 19.06 -42.02 18.79
C ALA A 141 18.02 -41.99 17.66
N ARG A 142 16.73 -42.06 18.02
CA ARG A 142 15.61 -41.97 17.08
C ARG A 142 15.67 -40.74 16.17
N PHE A 143 16.09 -39.58 16.68
CA PHE A 143 16.26 -38.38 15.84
C PHE A 143 17.50 -38.43 14.94
N ARG A 144 18.61 -39.06 15.35
CA ARG A 144 19.76 -39.35 14.46
C ARG A 144 19.33 -40.29 13.32
N ASP A 145 18.66 -41.38 13.66
CA ASP A 145 18.18 -42.38 12.69
C ASP A 145 17.18 -41.75 11.69
N ALA A 146 16.34 -40.83 12.16
CA ALA A 146 15.46 -40.03 11.32
C ALA A 146 16.23 -39.04 10.40
N ARG A 147 17.33 -38.44 10.86
CA ARG A 147 18.19 -37.56 10.02
C ARG A 147 18.87 -38.36 8.92
N GLU A 148 19.45 -39.51 9.22
CA GLU A 148 20.02 -40.41 8.20
C GLU A 148 18.93 -40.93 7.23
N SER A 149 17.73 -41.24 7.74
CA SER A 149 16.57 -41.59 6.90
C SER A 149 16.08 -40.45 6.00
N ARG A 150 16.37 -39.17 6.34
CA ARG A 150 16.18 -38.03 5.44
C ARG A 150 17.33 -37.93 4.44
N LYS A 151 18.58 -38.13 4.88
CA LYS A 151 19.79 -38.09 4.04
C LYS A 151 19.77 -39.12 2.91
N MET A 152 19.30 -40.33 3.19
CA MET A 152 19.11 -41.40 2.19
C MET A 152 18.02 -41.11 1.14
N LYS A 153 17.21 -40.05 1.30
CA LYS A 153 16.20 -39.61 0.31
C LYS A 153 16.68 -38.50 -0.61
N ILE A 154 17.90 -37.98 -0.43
CA ILE A 154 18.44 -36.88 -1.22
C ILE A 154 18.95 -37.43 -2.55
N ASP A 155 18.15 -37.26 -3.60
CA ASP A 155 18.50 -37.63 -4.98
C ASP A 155 19.17 -36.46 -5.75
N PRO A 156 19.65 -36.64 -7.00
CA PRO A 156 20.32 -35.57 -7.74
C PRO A 156 19.46 -34.33 -8.06
N SER A 157 18.12 -34.43 -8.10
CA SER A 157 17.24 -33.26 -8.21
C SER A 157 17.23 -32.41 -6.94
N TYR A 158 17.42 -33.02 -5.77
CA TYR A 158 17.66 -32.28 -4.54
C TYR A 158 19.03 -31.59 -4.60
N LYS A 159 20.08 -32.27 -5.06
CA LYS A 159 21.44 -31.69 -5.17
C LYS A 159 21.48 -30.47 -6.10
N TYR A 160 20.80 -30.49 -7.25
CA TYR A 160 20.66 -29.32 -8.13
C TYR A 160 20.07 -28.10 -7.41
N ILE A 161 19.04 -28.30 -6.59
CA ILE A 161 18.46 -27.23 -5.75
C ILE A 161 19.47 -26.77 -4.68
N PHE A 162 20.24 -27.69 -4.09
CA PHE A 162 21.25 -27.35 -3.08
C PHE A 162 22.40 -26.54 -3.67
N GLU A 163 22.81 -26.80 -4.91
CA GLU A 163 23.85 -26.05 -5.63
C GLU A 163 23.42 -24.60 -5.89
N ILE A 164 22.18 -24.38 -6.34
CA ILE A 164 21.60 -23.03 -6.51
C ILE A 164 21.49 -22.32 -5.15
N LEU A 165 21.06 -23.02 -4.09
CA LEU A 165 21.02 -22.47 -2.74
C LEU A 165 22.43 -22.10 -2.23
N ALA A 166 23.44 -22.92 -2.49
CA ALA A 166 24.83 -22.66 -2.10
C ALA A 166 25.35 -21.38 -2.76
N GLU A 167 25.17 -21.27 -4.08
CA GLU A 167 25.57 -20.10 -4.88
C GLU A 167 24.87 -18.82 -4.40
N LYS A 168 23.54 -18.84 -4.21
CA LYS A 168 22.76 -17.64 -3.85
C LYS A 168 22.82 -17.27 -2.36
N LEU A 169 23.30 -18.16 -1.48
CA LEU A 169 23.53 -17.87 -0.06
C LEU A 169 25.00 -17.61 0.29
N GLY A 170 25.94 -17.82 -0.64
CA GLY A 170 27.38 -17.72 -0.38
C GLY A 170 27.90 -18.82 0.57
N LEU A 171 27.28 -20.00 0.53
CA LEU A 171 27.59 -21.16 1.37
C LEU A 171 28.18 -22.29 0.51
N ASP A 172 28.82 -23.27 1.15
CA ASP A 172 29.16 -24.53 0.48
C ASP A 172 27.96 -25.50 0.49
N VAL A 173 27.95 -26.44 -0.46
CA VAL A 173 26.84 -27.40 -0.66
C VAL A 173 26.65 -28.34 0.56
N VAL A 174 27.70 -28.63 1.32
CA VAL A 174 27.62 -29.50 2.51
C VAL A 174 26.98 -28.75 3.68
N SER A 175 27.32 -27.47 3.88
CA SER A 175 26.62 -26.60 4.83
C SER A 175 25.15 -26.44 4.48
N VAL A 176 24.80 -26.29 3.19
CA VAL A 176 23.40 -26.25 2.73
C VAL A 176 22.67 -27.57 3.01
N GLU A 177 23.29 -28.72 2.71
CA GLU A 177 22.74 -30.04 3.02
C GLU A 177 22.50 -30.25 4.52
N GLU A 178 23.44 -29.89 5.37
CA GLU A 178 23.30 -30.04 6.83
C GLU A 178 22.26 -29.07 7.43
N LEU A 179 22.07 -27.87 6.84
CA LEU A 179 20.98 -26.95 7.19
C LEU A 179 19.61 -27.45 6.70
N ILE A 180 19.53 -28.09 5.55
CA ILE A 180 18.30 -28.72 5.03
C ILE A 180 17.91 -29.93 5.89
N LEU A 181 18.89 -30.74 6.29
CA LEU A 181 18.67 -31.90 7.17
C LEU A 181 18.26 -31.53 8.61
N ASP A 182 18.48 -30.27 9.04
CA ASP A 182 17.96 -29.75 10.30
C ASP A 182 16.44 -29.54 10.29
N CYS A 183 15.81 -29.46 9.12
CA CYS A 183 14.36 -29.46 9.02
C CYS A 183 13.78 -30.88 9.29
N PRO A 184 12.64 -30.99 9.99
CA PRO A 184 12.13 -32.29 10.44
C PRO A 184 11.57 -33.17 9.29
N SER A 185 11.16 -32.57 8.17
CA SER A 185 10.62 -33.26 6.99
C SER A 185 11.22 -32.70 5.70
N LEU A 186 11.30 -33.56 4.67
CA LEU A 186 11.63 -33.21 3.29
C LEU A 186 10.42 -33.41 2.34
N GLU A 187 9.22 -33.63 2.88
CA GLU A 187 7.98 -33.77 2.09
C GLU A 187 7.73 -32.60 1.11
N PRO A 188 8.06 -31.32 1.41
CA PRO A 188 7.91 -30.24 0.43
C PRO A 188 8.71 -30.44 -0.87
N PHE A 189 9.90 -31.06 -0.82
CA PHE A 189 10.65 -31.41 -2.03
C PHE A 189 9.91 -32.49 -2.84
N ALA A 190 9.48 -33.56 -2.19
CA ALA A 190 8.73 -34.63 -2.84
C ALA A 190 7.43 -34.12 -3.48
N HIS A 191 6.70 -33.23 -2.78
CA HIS A 191 5.50 -32.58 -3.29
C HIS A 191 5.76 -31.61 -4.45
N PHE A 192 6.93 -30.98 -4.52
CA PHE A 192 7.30 -30.10 -5.64
C PHE A 192 7.72 -30.88 -6.90
N LEU A 193 8.51 -31.95 -6.69
CA LEU A 193 9.10 -32.74 -7.77
C LEU A 193 8.10 -33.72 -8.42
N MET A 194 7.12 -34.22 -7.68
CA MET A 194 6.13 -35.17 -8.22
C MET A 194 5.25 -34.59 -9.35
N LYS A 195 4.68 -35.47 -10.17
CA LYS A 195 3.58 -35.12 -11.08
C LYS A 195 2.35 -34.68 -10.28
N ASP A 196 1.65 -33.68 -10.81
CA ASP A 196 0.49 -32.99 -10.21
C ASP A 196 0.79 -32.44 -8.80
N GLY A 197 2.07 -32.13 -8.57
CA GLY A 197 2.63 -31.58 -7.33
C GLY A 197 2.41 -30.08 -7.13
N CYS A 198 2.98 -29.53 -6.06
CA CYS A 198 2.92 -28.10 -5.78
C CYS A 198 3.79 -27.29 -6.76
N LYS A 199 3.31 -26.10 -7.16
CA LYS A 199 4.02 -25.27 -8.14
C LYS A 199 5.18 -24.44 -7.57
N THR A 200 5.36 -24.42 -6.25
CA THR A 200 6.38 -23.60 -5.59
C THR A 200 7.06 -24.34 -4.44
N LEU A 201 8.38 -24.25 -4.36
CA LEU A 201 9.19 -24.67 -3.21
C LEU A 201 10.00 -23.47 -2.71
N LYS A 202 9.96 -23.19 -1.41
CA LYS A 202 10.52 -21.95 -0.83
C LYS A 202 11.53 -22.27 0.27
N PHE A 203 12.57 -21.46 0.38
CA PHE A 203 13.60 -21.57 1.39
C PHE A 203 13.85 -20.20 2.03
N LEU A 204 13.67 -20.12 3.35
CA LEU A 204 13.89 -18.89 4.10
C LEU A 204 15.20 -19.02 4.88
N TYR A 205 16.21 -18.23 4.50
CA TYR A 205 17.52 -18.15 5.16
C TYR A 205 17.58 -16.91 6.06
N GLN A 206 17.47 -17.12 7.37
CA GLN A 206 17.46 -16.03 8.35
C GLN A 206 17.90 -16.50 9.74
N GLU A 207 18.16 -15.55 10.63
CA GLU A 207 18.44 -15.83 12.05
C GLU A 207 17.23 -16.48 12.73
N GLY A 208 17.47 -17.56 13.48
CA GLY A 208 16.47 -18.25 14.28
C GLY A 208 17.09 -18.96 15.49
N ASP A 209 16.25 -19.45 16.39
CA ASP A 209 16.67 -20.26 17.54
C ASP A 209 17.40 -21.53 17.07
N VAL A 210 18.50 -21.90 17.72
CA VAL A 210 19.25 -23.12 17.41
C VAL A 210 18.30 -24.34 17.38
N PRO A 211 18.38 -25.21 16.34
CA PRO A 211 17.56 -26.43 16.26
C PRO A 211 17.64 -27.28 17.53
N GLY A 212 16.49 -27.82 17.97
CA GLY A 212 16.43 -28.73 19.10
C GLY A 212 16.84 -30.16 18.72
N LEU A 213 16.58 -31.11 19.63
CA LEU A 213 16.95 -32.51 19.48
C LEU A 213 16.37 -33.15 18.20
N GLU A 214 15.24 -32.63 17.72
CA GLU A 214 14.50 -33.08 16.53
C GLU A 214 15.25 -32.92 15.20
N CYS A 215 16.28 -32.07 15.14
CA CYS A 215 17.15 -31.98 13.96
C CYS A 215 18.01 -33.24 13.76
N GLY A 216 18.20 -34.06 14.80
CA GLY A 216 19.00 -35.27 14.76
C GLY A 216 20.51 -35.06 14.87
N ARG A 217 20.98 -33.85 15.20
CA ARG A 217 22.39 -33.57 15.54
C ARG A 217 22.50 -32.79 16.86
N THR A 218 23.71 -32.60 17.36
CA THR A 218 23.98 -31.77 18.54
C THR A 218 24.94 -30.66 18.16
N ILE A 219 24.51 -29.42 18.35
CA ILE A 219 25.25 -28.22 17.94
C ILE A 219 26.09 -27.75 19.13
N ALA A 220 27.42 -27.84 18.99
CA ALA A 220 28.35 -27.51 20.06
C ALA A 220 28.29 -26.00 20.41
N GLY A 221 28.43 -25.67 21.70
CA GLY A 221 28.35 -24.29 22.19
C GLY A 221 26.94 -23.70 22.29
N ALA A 222 25.90 -24.40 21.83
CA ALA A 222 24.52 -23.90 21.88
C ALA A 222 23.99 -23.79 23.33
N THR A 223 23.84 -22.56 23.81
CA THR A 223 23.13 -22.25 25.06
C THR A 223 21.63 -22.15 24.83
N LYS A 224 20.82 -22.28 25.90
CA LYS A 224 19.35 -22.19 25.80
C LYS A 224 18.94 -20.77 25.37
N GLY A 225 18.37 -20.64 24.17
CA GLY A 225 18.01 -19.33 23.58
C GLY A 225 19.09 -18.73 22.67
N ALA A 226 20.19 -19.44 22.40
CA ALA A 226 21.14 -19.06 21.36
C ALA A 226 20.46 -18.96 19.99
N LYS A 227 20.96 -18.05 19.16
CA LYS A 227 20.54 -17.85 17.77
C LYS A 227 21.62 -18.32 16.80
N MET A 228 21.21 -18.73 15.62
CA MET A 228 22.09 -19.03 14.48
C MET A 228 21.36 -18.76 13.16
N MET A 229 22.09 -18.66 12.06
CA MET A 229 21.48 -18.68 10.73
C MET A 229 20.87 -20.06 10.47
N ARG A 230 19.64 -20.08 9.96
CA ARG A 230 18.89 -21.30 9.66
C ARG A 230 18.27 -21.21 8.28
N LEU A 231 18.19 -22.36 7.61
CA LEU A 231 17.32 -22.55 6.45
C LEU A 231 16.00 -23.19 6.93
N TYR A 232 14.88 -22.61 6.53
CA TYR A 232 13.54 -23.16 6.74
C TYR A 232 12.91 -23.50 5.39
N ILE A 233 12.21 -24.64 5.30
CA ILE A 233 11.57 -25.11 4.06
C ILE A 233 10.07 -24.79 4.09
N ASP A 234 9.60 -24.05 3.09
CA ASP A 234 8.21 -23.61 2.89
C ASP A 234 7.55 -23.10 4.19
N ASN A 235 6.39 -23.63 4.59
CA ASN A 235 5.63 -23.17 5.76
C ASN A 235 6.27 -23.50 7.14
N ALA A 236 7.49 -24.03 7.20
CA ALA A 236 8.18 -24.33 8.46
C ALA A 236 8.85 -23.10 9.14
N ALA A 237 8.75 -21.92 8.53
CA ALA A 237 9.43 -20.71 8.98
C ALA A 237 8.69 -19.95 10.11
N PRO A 238 9.38 -19.04 10.85
CA PRO A 238 8.73 -18.12 11.78
C PRO A 238 7.75 -17.17 11.08
N GLU A 239 6.77 -16.62 11.81
CA GLU A 239 5.72 -15.69 11.32
C GLU A 239 6.22 -14.48 10.48
N LYS A 240 7.51 -14.15 10.56
CA LYS A 240 8.10 -12.92 10.02
C LYS A 240 9.37 -13.26 9.25
N LEU A 241 9.30 -13.09 7.93
CA LEU A 241 10.44 -13.08 7.03
C LEU A 241 11.31 -11.85 7.32
N LYS A 242 12.62 -12.07 7.50
CA LYS A 242 13.64 -11.06 7.88
C LYS A 242 14.97 -11.19 7.13
N GLY A 243 15.13 -12.20 6.29
CA GLY A 243 16.36 -12.48 5.56
C GLY A 243 16.08 -12.79 4.10
N LEU A 244 16.82 -13.73 3.52
CA LEU A 244 16.66 -14.13 2.13
C LEU A 244 15.55 -15.18 1.99
N CYS A 245 14.62 -14.97 1.06
CA CYS A 245 13.65 -15.97 0.62
C CYS A 245 13.97 -16.39 -0.81
N ILE A 246 14.54 -17.59 -0.98
CA ILE A 246 14.82 -18.18 -2.29
C ILE A 246 13.63 -19.07 -2.63
N PHE A 247 12.99 -18.84 -3.78
CA PHE A 247 11.85 -19.66 -4.20
C PHE A 247 11.99 -20.16 -5.63
N PHE A 248 11.67 -21.45 -5.78
CA PHE A 248 11.69 -22.23 -6.99
C PHE A 248 10.24 -22.39 -7.47
N VAL A 249 10.02 -22.22 -8.77
CA VAL A 249 8.69 -22.20 -9.39
C VAL A 249 8.71 -23.07 -10.65
N ARG A 250 7.68 -23.90 -10.80
CA ARG A 250 7.44 -24.69 -12.01
C ARG A 250 6.17 -24.20 -12.71
N CYS A 251 6.26 -23.92 -14.01
CA CYS A 251 5.12 -23.42 -14.79
C CYS A 251 4.07 -24.52 -14.99
N HIS A 252 4.54 -25.72 -15.34
CA HIS A 252 3.74 -26.89 -15.68
C HIS A 252 3.83 -27.95 -14.55
N SER A 253 2.74 -28.70 -14.33
CA SER A 253 2.59 -29.67 -13.23
C SER A 253 2.29 -31.09 -13.70
N ASP A 254 2.00 -31.27 -14.99
CA ASP A 254 1.61 -32.54 -15.62
C ASP A 254 2.80 -33.50 -15.83
N THR A 255 4.03 -33.00 -15.82
CA THR A 255 5.28 -33.78 -15.81
C THR A 255 5.77 -34.04 -14.38
N ALA A 256 6.66 -35.01 -14.19
CA ALA A 256 7.44 -35.13 -12.95
C ALA A 256 8.82 -34.49 -13.17
N ILE A 257 9.27 -33.67 -12.22
CA ILE A 257 10.61 -33.10 -12.24
C ILE A 257 11.59 -34.17 -11.76
N ASN A 258 12.67 -34.32 -12.51
CA ASN A 258 13.76 -35.24 -12.27
C ASN A 258 15.08 -34.61 -12.74
N ALA A 259 16.21 -35.27 -12.48
CA ALA A 259 17.54 -34.70 -12.75
C ALA A 259 17.80 -34.31 -14.21
N LYS A 260 16.99 -34.81 -15.17
CA LYS A 260 17.14 -34.49 -16.60
C LYS A 260 16.41 -33.23 -17.04
N ASN A 261 15.23 -32.91 -16.47
CA ASN A 261 14.41 -31.76 -16.88
C ASN A 261 14.37 -30.62 -15.85
N ILE A 262 14.91 -30.81 -14.64
CA ILE A 262 14.88 -29.78 -13.58
C ILE A 262 15.50 -28.43 -13.98
N HIS A 263 16.47 -28.43 -14.91
CA HIS A 263 17.12 -27.21 -15.39
C HIS A 263 16.32 -26.45 -16.47
N GLU A 264 15.28 -27.08 -17.04
CA GLU A 264 14.37 -26.48 -18.04
C GLU A 264 13.02 -26.10 -17.39
N GLU A 265 12.51 -26.96 -16.50
CA GLU A 265 11.17 -26.86 -15.90
C GLU A 265 11.10 -25.99 -14.62
N VAL A 266 12.24 -25.73 -13.97
CA VAL A 266 12.30 -25.00 -12.69
C VAL A 266 13.01 -23.66 -12.84
N LEU A 267 12.22 -22.60 -12.75
CA LEU A 267 12.70 -21.23 -12.55
C LEU A 267 12.97 -20.99 -11.06
N PHE A 268 13.86 -20.06 -10.74
CA PHE A 268 14.07 -19.61 -9.36
C PHE A 268 14.31 -18.10 -9.29
N THR A 269 14.08 -17.50 -8.13
CA THR A 269 14.50 -16.13 -7.83
C THR A 269 14.70 -15.92 -6.33
N VAL A 270 15.27 -14.77 -5.96
CA VAL A 270 15.64 -14.40 -4.60
C VAL A 270 14.92 -13.11 -4.20
N LEU A 271 14.13 -13.18 -3.14
CA LEU A 271 13.55 -12.04 -2.45
C LEU A 271 14.38 -11.74 -1.19
N ASP A 272 15.20 -10.69 -1.24
CA ASP A 272 15.87 -10.17 -0.05
C ASP A 272 14.91 -9.31 0.78
N ALA A 273 14.57 -9.77 1.98
CA ALA A 273 13.74 -9.05 2.93
C ALA A 273 14.54 -8.54 4.16
N SER A 274 15.87 -8.48 4.08
CA SER A 274 16.74 -8.00 5.16
C SER A 274 16.50 -6.53 5.51
N THR A 275 16.07 -5.73 4.53
CA THR A 275 15.58 -4.34 4.72
C THR A 275 14.05 -4.25 4.89
N GLY A 276 13.38 -5.38 5.12
CA GLY A 276 11.93 -5.52 5.21
C GLY A 276 11.29 -5.95 3.88
N ILE A 277 10.25 -6.79 3.97
CA ILE A 277 9.59 -7.42 2.81
C ILE A 277 9.09 -6.42 1.74
N LEU A 278 8.66 -5.22 2.14
CA LEU A 278 8.21 -4.18 1.22
C LEU A 278 9.35 -3.66 0.33
N SER A 279 10.52 -3.41 0.93
CA SER A 279 11.75 -3.03 0.22
C SER A 279 12.21 -4.16 -0.71
N GLY A 280 12.15 -5.41 -0.23
CA GLY A 280 12.46 -6.59 -1.03
C GLY A 280 11.59 -6.73 -2.28
N ILE A 281 10.26 -6.67 -2.14
CA ILE A 281 9.33 -6.76 -3.27
C ILE A 281 9.55 -5.60 -4.25
N ARG A 282 9.70 -4.38 -3.74
CA ARG A 282 9.99 -3.18 -4.55
C ARG A 282 11.28 -3.33 -5.36
N ASN A 283 12.35 -3.81 -4.75
CA ASN A 283 13.65 -4.00 -5.42
C ASN A 283 13.60 -5.16 -6.42
N MET A 284 12.98 -6.29 -6.06
CA MET A 284 12.78 -7.43 -6.97
C MET A 284 11.99 -7.03 -8.23
N LEU A 285 10.92 -6.23 -8.07
CA LEU A 285 10.15 -5.69 -9.19
C LEU A 285 10.95 -4.65 -10.00
N SER A 286 11.62 -3.71 -9.34
CA SER A 286 12.33 -2.61 -9.98
C SER A 286 13.64 -3.02 -10.69
N SER A 287 14.32 -4.07 -10.21
CA SER A 287 15.66 -4.46 -10.68
C SER A 287 15.69 -5.78 -11.47
N ILE A 288 14.63 -6.60 -11.41
CA ILE A 288 14.54 -7.86 -12.16
C ILE A 288 13.35 -7.82 -13.13
N PHE A 289 12.13 -7.71 -12.61
CA PHE A 289 10.94 -7.88 -13.44
C PHE A 289 10.68 -6.73 -14.41
N LEU A 290 10.78 -5.46 -13.98
CA LEU A 290 10.57 -4.31 -14.87
C LEU A 290 11.59 -4.28 -16.03
N PRO A 291 12.92 -4.44 -15.81
CA PRO A 291 13.88 -4.57 -16.91
C PRO A 291 13.58 -5.75 -17.86
N ALA A 292 13.19 -6.92 -17.33
CA ALA A 292 12.85 -8.08 -18.16
C ALA A 292 11.59 -7.84 -19.02
N ILE A 293 10.58 -7.15 -18.47
CA ILE A 293 9.36 -6.76 -19.16
C ILE A 293 9.67 -5.74 -20.27
N LEU A 294 10.49 -4.73 -19.99
CA LEU A 294 10.93 -3.75 -20.98
C LEU A 294 11.79 -4.36 -22.10
N ALA A 295 12.58 -5.40 -21.80
CA ALA A 295 13.36 -6.15 -22.79
C ALA A 295 12.54 -7.22 -23.55
N THR A 296 11.27 -7.44 -23.20
CA THR A 296 10.43 -8.46 -23.84
C THR A 296 9.93 -7.95 -25.18
N ASN A 297 10.50 -8.47 -26.28
CA ASN A 297 10.08 -8.12 -27.63
C ASN A 297 8.86 -8.93 -28.12
N ASN A 298 8.55 -10.08 -27.50
CA ASN A 298 7.45 -10.96 -27.92
C ASN A 298 6.24 -10.88 -26.98
N TRP A 299 5.25 -10.06 -27.34
CA TRP A 299 3.96 -9.98 -26.64
C TRP A 299 2.83 -10.71 -27.39
N GLY A 300 3.17 -11.65 -28.28
CA GLY A 300 2.20 -12.39 -29.10
C GLY A 300 1.26 -11.47 -29.86
N ALA A 301 -0.05 -11.62 -29.66
CA ALA A 301 -1.09 -10.85 -30.34
C ALA A 301 -0.92 -9.31 -30.23
N LEU A 302 -0.34 -8.81 -29.14
CA LEU A 302 -0.11 -7.38 -28.91
C LEU A 302 1.04 -6.79 -29.76
N ASN A 303 1.76 -7.61 -30.53
CA ASN A 303 2.74 -7.15 -31.53
C ASN A 303 2.11 -6.82 -32.89
N HIS A 304 0.83 -7.15 -33.11
CA HIS A 304 0.20 -7.07 -34.44
C HIS A 304 -0.85 -5.96 -34.57
N SER A 305 -0.96 -5.05 -33.59
CA SER A 305 -1.89 -3.91 -33.66
C SER A 305 -1.36 -2.69 -32.90
N LYS A 306 -1.73 -1.49 -33.38
CA LYS A 306 -1.44 -0.22 -32.69
C LYS A 306 -2.10 -0.12 -31.31
N GLN A 307 -3.23 -0.80 -31.10
CA GLN A 307 -3.81 -0.93 -29.76
C GLN A 307 -2.87 -1.68 -28.83
N GLY A 308 -2.25 -2.77 -29.30
CA GLY A 308 -1.30 -3.55 -28.50
C GLY A 308 -0.04 -2.79 -28.09
N GLU A 309 0.35 -1.74 -28.82
CA GLU A 309 1.40 -0.80 -28.40
C GLU A 309 0.95 0.07 -27.22
N SER A 310 -0.29 0.54 -27.25
CA SER A 310 -0.92 1.27 -26.12
C SER A 310 -1.08 0.40 -24.88
N GLU A 311 -1.56 -0.85 -25.02
CA GLU A 311 -1.72 -1.78 -23.88
C GLU A 311 -0.38 -2.08 -23.19
N LYS A 312 0.72 -2.23 -23.94
CA LYS A 312 2.07 -2.40 -23.38
C LYS A 312 2.50 -1.18 -22.56
N HIS A 313 2.21 0.03 -23.04
CA HIS A 313 2.50 1.27 -22.31
C HIS A 313 1.69 1.31 -21.00
N ILE A 314 0.36 1.09 -21.07
CA ILE A 314 -0.55 1.09 -19.92
C ILE A 314 -0.14 0.06 -18.85
N PHE A 315 0.29 -1.14 -19.28
CA PHE A 315 0.81 -2.17 -18.38
C PHE A 315 2.13 -1.75 -17.70
N THR A 316 3.06 -1.20 -18.49
CA THR A 316 4.36 -0.70 -17.99
C THR A 316 4.18 0.47 -17.02
N GLU A 317 3.28 1.41 -17.33
CA GLU A 317 2.90 2.53 -16.46
C GLU A 317 2.24 2.03 -15.17
N THR A 318 1.40 1.01 -15.25
CA THR A 318 0.76 0.38 -14.08
C THR A 318 1.80 -0.24 -13.13
N ILE A 319 2.87 -0.86 -13.65
CA ILE A 319 3.99 -1.35 -12.83
C ILE A 319 4.75 -0.19 -12.18
N ASN A 320 5.08 0.87 -12.93
CA ASN A 320 5.76 2.05 -12.38
C ASN A 320 4.92 2.77 -11.31
N ARG A 321 3.59 2.84 -11.48
CA ARG A 321 2.65 3.33 -10.49
C ARG A 321 2.61 2.45 -9.24
N TYR A 322 2.69 1.12 -9.39
CA TYR A 322 2.78 0.21 -8.26
C TYR A 322 4.11 0.34 -7.51
N LEU A 323 5.25 0.48 -8.21
CA LEU A 323 6.54 0.79 -7.59
C LEU A 323 6.50 2.12 -6.81
N SER A 324 5.89 3.16 -7.38
CA SER A 324 5.68 4.44 -6.71
C SER A 324 4.79 4.34 -5.47
N PHE A 325 3.78 3.47 -5.49
CA PHE A 325 2.97 3.14 -4.32
C PHE A 325 3.78 2.39 -3.24
N LEU A 326 4.64 1.44 -3.62
CA LEU A 326 5.53 0.75 -2.68
C LEU A 326 6.52 1.73 -2.01
N ASP A 327 7.05 2.71 -2.76
CA ASP A 327 7.87 3.79 -2.19
C ASP A 327 7.06 4.72 -1.27
N GLY A 328 5.83 5.08 -1.64
CA GLY A 328 4.92 5.85 -0.78
C GLY A 328 4.62 5.13 0.55
N ALA A 329 4.30 3.84 0.47
CA ALA A 329 4.08 2.98 1.63
C ALA A 329 5.34 2.79 2.48
N ARG A 330 6.52 2.66 1.85
CA ARG A 330 7.81 2.61 2.56
C ARG A 330 8.05 3.88 3.36
N VAL A 331 7.90 5.05 2.73
CA VAL A 331 8.03 6.36 3.41
C VAL A 331 6.96 6.55 4.49
N SER A 332 5.78 5.93 4.36
CA SER A 332 4.76 5.90 5.42
C SER A 332 5.25 5.13 6.65
N ILE A 333 5.83 3.95 6.45
CA ILE A 333 6.32 3.07 7.52
C ILE A 333 7.59 3.64 8.16
N GLU A 334 8.52 4.20 7.38
CA GLU A 334 9.70 4.90 7.90
C GLU A 334 9.33 6.19 8.65
N GLY A 335 8.29 6.89 8.20
CA GLY A 335 7.72 8.06 8.88
C GLY A 335 6.80 7.74 10.07
N THR A 336 6.62 6.46 10.42
CA THR A 336 5.74 6.01 11.52
C THR A 336 6.46 6.17 12.87
N VAL A 337 5.93 7.06 13.72
CA VAL A 337 6.59 7.43 14.98
C VAL A 337 6.24 6.45 16.09
N LYS A 338 7.26 5.71 16.55
CA LYS A 338 7.19 4.89 17.76
C LYS A 338 7.59 5.72 18.97
N LEU A 339 6.73 5.73 19.99
CA LEU A 339 7.03 6.33 21.27
C LEU A 339 8.25 5.63 21.90
N LYS A 340 9.13 6.40 22.56
CA LYS A 340 10.36 5.86 23.14
C LYS A 340 10.03 4.73 24.13
N LYS A 341 10.62 3.54 23.92
CA LYS A 341 10.56 2.44 24.88
C LYS A 341 11.20 2.84 26.21
N VAL A 342 10.72 2.23 27.28
CA VAL A 342 11.15 2.48 28.65
C VAL A 342 11.54 1.14 29.25
N ASP A 343 12.81 0.78 29.09
CA ASP A 343 13.32 -0.53 29.50
C ASP A 343 13.65 -0.59 31.01
N ASN A 344 13.59 0.55 31.71
CA ASN A 344 13.85 0.69 33.15
C ASN A 344 12.62 0.43 34.05
N ILE A 345 11.40 0.38 33.49
CA ILE A 345 10.15 0.25 34.26
C ILE A 345 9.42 -1.02 33.82
N ASP A 346 9.15 -1.90 34.79
CA ASP A 346 8.42 -3.15 34.55
C ASP A 346 6.90 -2.93 34.64
N PHE A 347 6.31 -2.52 33.51
CA PHE A 347 4.86 -2.27 33.39
C PHE A 347 3.98 -3.50 33.61
N SER A 348 4.54 -4.72 33.70
CA SER A 348 3.76 -5.93 34.03
C SER A 348 3.32 -5.98 35.50
N LYS A 349 3.86 -5.08 36.34
CA LYS A 349 3.56 -4.90 37.77
C LYS A 349 2.71 -3.65 38.05
N LEU A 350 1.98 -3.16 37.05
CA LEU A 350 1.13 -1.95 37.14
C LEU A 350 -0.24 -2.25 36.54
N HIS A 351 -0.87 -3.34 37.03
CA HIS A 351 -2.15 -3.83 36.51
C HIS A 351 -3.26 -3.80 37.57
N THR A 352 -2.93 -3.92 38.84
CA THR A 352 -3.87 -3.82 39.96
C THR A 352 -3.91 -2.41 40.56
N PHE A 353 -5.04 -2.08 41.20
CA PHE A 353 -5.18 -0.80 41.90
C PHE A 353 -4.16 -0.64 43.04
N GLU A 354 -3.86 -1.72 43.77
CA GLU A 354 -2.91 -1.73 44.88
C GLU A 354 -1.47 -1.42 44.41
N GLU A 355 -1.02 -2.05 43.32
CA GLU A 355 0.26 -1.74 42.67
C GLU A 355 0.35 -0.29 42.21
N VAL A 356 -0.72 0.21 41.56
CA VAL A 356 -0.81 1.60 41.07
C VAL A 356 -0.74 2.61 42.24
N THR A 357 -1.42 2.33 43.36
CA THR A 357 -1.36 3.18 44.57
C THR A 357 0.01 3.11 45.25
N ALA A 358 0.65 1.94 45.30
CA ALA A 358 2.01 1.79 45.83
C ALA A 358 3.05 2.54 44.98
N ALA A 359 2.95 2.45 43.65
CA ALA A 359 3.80 3.19 42.71
C ALA A 359 3.57 4.72 42.81
N ALA A 360 2.32 5.16 42.93
CA ALA A 360 1.97 6.58 43.11
C ALA A 360 2.47 7.16 44.44
N SER A 361 2.61 6.31 45.47
CA SER A 361 3.16 6.69 46.78
C SER A 361 4.70 6.79 46.78
N ASN A 362 5.37 6.30 45.74
CA ASN A 362 6.83 6.34 45.61
C ASN A 362 7.26 7.52 44.72
N SER A 363 7.76 8.59 45.34
CA SER A 363 8.16 9.83 44.66
C SER A 363 9.21 9.64 43.57
N GLU A 364 10.13 8.68 43.69
CA GLU A 364 11.13 8.38 42.65
C GLU A 364 10.50 7.63 41.48
N THR A 365 9.54 6.74 41.73
CA THR A 365 8.78 6.08 40.65
C THR A 365 7.91 7.09 39.89
N VAL A 366 7.22 7.99 40.62
CA VAL A 366 6.47 9.11 40.02
C VAL A 366 7.38 9.98 39.17
N ARG A 367 8.55 10.39 39.68
CA ARG A 367 9.52 11.21 38.93
C ARG A 367 9.96 10.56 37.61
N GLN A 368 10.27 9.26 37.64
CA GLN A 368 10.64 8.52 36.42
C GLN A 368 9.47 8.43 35.42
N LEU A 369 8.24 8.22 35.90
CA LEU A 369 7.03 8.20 35.07
C LEU A 369 6.72 9.58 34.46
N GLU A 370 7.00 10.68 35.18
CA GLU A 370 6.90 12.04 34.65
C GLU A 370 7.94 12.31 33.55
N GLU A 371 9.19 11.84 33.71
CA GLU A 371 10.24 11.95 32.66
C GLU A 371 9.89 11.15 31.40
N VAL A 372 9.27 9.99 31.56
CA VAL A 372 8.71 9.17 30.47
C VAL A 372 7.59 9.93 29.75
N LEU A 373 6.59 10.43 30.50
CA LEU A 373 5.46 11.15 29.93
C LEU A 373 5.92 12.42 29.20
N MET A 374 6.89 13.17 29.75
CA MET A 374 7.50 14.33 29.10
C MET A 374 8.30 13.98 27.85
N THR A 375 8.89 12.78 27.78
CA THR A 375 9.58 12.31 26.57
C THR A 375 8.57 12.05 25.46
N TRP A 376 7.49 11.31 25.74
CA TRP A 376 6.42 11.07 24.77
C TRP A 376 5.71 12.36 24.36
N TYR A 377 5.46 13.27 25.32
CA TYR A 377 4.87 14.60 25.08
C TYR A 377 5.67 15.36 24.00
N LYS A 378 7.00 15.46 24.18
CA LYS A 378 7.89 16.14 23.23
C LYS A 378 7.92 15.45 21.86
N GLN A 379 7.90 14.11 21.81
CA GLN A 379 7.84 13.36 20.55
C GLN A 379 6.55 13.65 19.76
N ILE A 380 5.39 13.63 20.43
CA ILE A 380 4.09 13.85 19.79
C ILE A 380 3.90 15.34 19.42
N GLU A 381 4.37 16.27 20.25
CA GLU A 381 4.28 17.71 19.95
C GLU A 381 5.17 18.10 18.75
N GLN A 382 6.39 17.56 18.66
CA GLN A 382 7.24 17.71 17.48
C GLN A 382 6.53 17.23 16.19
N VAL A 383 5.85 16.08 16.24
CA VAL A 383 5.06 15.55 15.10
C VAL A 383 3.88 16.45 14.74
N LEU A 384 3.21 17.06 15.73
CA LEU A 384 2.14 18.03 15.48
C LEU A 384 2.67 19.32 14.84
N ILE A 385 3.85 19.80 15.23
CA ILE A 385 4.51 20.96 14.61
C ILE A 385 4.87 20.64 13.15
N GLU A 386 5.53 19.51 12.88
CA GLU A 386 5.86 19.02 11.53
C GLU A 386 4.64 18.89 10.60
N SER A 387 3.48 18.49 11.15
CA SER A 387 2.25 18.34 10.37
C SER A 387 1.59 19.67 10.00
N LYS A 388 1.74 20.69 10.84
CA LYS A 388 1.15 22.02 10.66
C LYS A 388 2.03 22.95 9.83
N GLN A 389 3.32 22.65 9.72
CA GLN A 389 4.21 23.34 8.81
C GLN A 389 3.79 23.08 7.36
N MET A 390 3.15 24.08 6.73
CA MET A 390 2.81 24.06 5.32
C MET A 390 4.07 23.98 4.46
N ARG A 391 4.43 22.75 4.09
CA ARG A 391 5.51 22.49 3.14
C ARG A 391 5.19 23.19 1.82
N LYS A 392 6.13 24.01 1.35
CA LYS A 392 6.31 24.23 -0.09
C LYS A 392 6.59 22.85 -0.71
N LYS A 393 5.55 22.24 -1.30
CA LYS A 393 5.69 21.03 -2.11
C LYS A 393 6.26 21.45 -3.46
N ALA A 394 6.99 20.57 -4.13
CA ALA A 394 7.57 20.89 -5.44
C ALA A 394 6.46 21.25 -6.45
N ASP A 395 6.72 22.26 -7.28
CA ASP A 395 5.74 22.90 -8.18
C ASP A 395 5.32 22.02 -9.37
N ASP A 396 5.75 20.76 -9.41
CA ASP A 396 5.41 19.73 -10.39
C ASP A 396 4.44 18.66 -9.84
N SER A 397 4.14 18.66 -8.54
CA SER A 397 3.49 17.54 -7.86
C SER A 397 1.96 17.47 -8.05
N GLY A 398 1.45 16.53 -8.87
CA GLY A 398 0.02 16.36 -9.21
C GLY A 398 -0.94 15.99 -8.06
N PRO A 399 -2.27 15.96 -8.27
CA PRO A 399 -3.28 15.89 -7.20
C PRO A 399 -3.27 14.59 -6.38
N LEU A 400 -2.89 13.45 -6.97
CA LEU A 400 -2.77 12.19 -6.20
C LEU A 400 -1.66 12.25 -5.14
N THR A 401 -0.65 13.13 -5.29
CA THR A 401 0.37 13.38 -4.26
C THR A 401 -0.20 14.04 -3.00
N GLU A 402 -1.36 14.70 -3.11
CA GLU A 402 -2.08 15.28 -1.98
C GLU A 402 -2.83 14.17 -1.23
N LEU A 403 -3.61 13.34 -1.94
CA LEU A 403 -4.26 12.17 -1.36
C LEU A 403 -3.25 11.26 -0.64
N GLU A 404 -2.10 10.97 -1.27
CA GLU A 404 -1.05 10.14 -0.68
C GLU A 404 -0.29 10.85 0.46
N HIS A 405 -0.29 12.18 0.52
CA HIS A 405 0.15 12.89 1.72
C HIS A 405 -0.81 12.67 2.90
N TRP A 406 -2.12 12.81 2.67
CA TRP A 406 -3.12 12.64 3.73
C TRP A 406 -3.29 11.19 4.18
N LYS A 407 -3.18 10.19 3.27
CA LYS A 407 -3.11 8.76 3.61
C LYS A 407 -2.00 8.51 4.63
N ARG A 408 -0.78 9.00 4.35
CA ARG A 408 0.39 8.89 5.26
C ARG A 408 0.23 9.66 6.57
N MET A 409 -0.36 10.85 6.56
CA MET A 409 -0.63 11.60 7.81
C MET A 409 -1.63 10.84 8.69
N SER A 410 -2.69 10.28 8.12
CA SER A 410 -3.67 9.51 8.86
C SER A 410 -3.06 8.24 9.46
N ALA A 411 -2.21 7.52 8.71
CA ALA A 411 -1.45 6.40 9.24
C ALA A 411 -0.52 6.82 10.42
N LYS A 412 0.26 7.91 10.26
CA LYS A 412 1.17 8.44 11.31
C LYS A 412 0.41 8.78 12.59
N PHE A 413 -0.77 9.39 12.49
CA PHE A 413 -1.55 9.82 13.65
C PHE A 413 -2.36 8.69 14.31
N ASN A 414 -3.01 7.81 13.54
CA ASN A 414 -3.72 6.66 14.11
C ASN A 414 -2.76 5.76 14.90
N TYR A 415 -1.54 5.52 14.38
CA TYR A 415 -0.52 4.74 15.09
C TYR A 415 -0.01 5.40 16.38
N ILE A 416 0.00 6.74 16.46
CA ILE A 416 0.29 7.45 17.72
C ILE A 416 -0.86 7.26 18.72
N ILE A 417 -2.12 7.37 18.27
CA ILE A 417 -3.31 7.17 19.12
C ILE A 417 -3.39 5.72 19.64
N GLU A 418 -3.06 4.72 18.82
CA GLU A 418 -2.95 3.32 19.26
C GLU A 418 -1.93 3.13 20.39
N GLN A 419 -0.78 3.80 20.31
CA GLN A 419 0.24 3.76 21.38
C GLN A 419 -0.20 4.49 22.65
N ILE A 420 -0.89 5.64 22.53
CA ILE A 420 -1.46 6.38 23.67
C ILE A 420 -2.55 5.55 24.38
N LYS A 421 -3.38 4.83 23.61
CA LYS A 421 -4.41 3.93 24.13
C LYS A 421 -3.86 2.57 24.60
N GLY A 422 -2.59 2.28 24.32
CA GLY A 422 -1.91 1.05 24.70
C GLY A 422 -1.71 0.89 26.21
N PRO A 423 -1.57 -0.36 26.71
CA PRO A 423 -1.54 -0.65 28.15
C PRO A 423 -0.39 0.04 28.88
N THR A 424 0.78 0.15 28.25
CA THR A 424 1.95 0.85 28.80
C THR A 424 1.66 2.33 29.08
N CYS A 425 1.00 3.03 28.15
CA CYS A 425 0.71 4.44 28.31
C CYS A 425 -0.44 4.66 29.31
N LYS A 426 -1.49 3.83 29.26
CA LYS A 426 -2.55 3.79 30.29
C LYS A 426 -1.98 3.59 31.70
N ALA A 427 -1.03 2.68 31.90
CA ALA A 427 -0.40 2.44 33.20
C ALA A 427 0.35 3.68 33.74
N VAL A 428 1.14 4.36 32.90
CA VAL A 428 1.81 5.63 33.25
C VAL A 428 0.79 6.68 33.68
N ILE A 429 -0.27 6.89 32.87
CA ILE A 429 -1.31 7.88 33.14
C ILE A 429 -2.04 7.57 34.46
N ASN A 430 -2.38 6.31 34.72
CA ASN A 430 -3.09 5.89 35.93
C ASN A 430 -2.28 6.17 37.21
N VAL A 431 -1.00 5.80 37.25
CA VAL A 431 -0.12 6.06 38.41
C VAL A 431 0.04 7.57 38.64
N LEU A 432 0.29 8.34 37.57
CA LEU A 432 0.43 9.79 37.66
C LEU A 432 -0.89 10.49 38.07
N ASN A 433 -2.05 9.87 37.85
CA ASN A 433 -3.36 10.42 38.22
C ASN A 433 -3.64 10.24 39.72
N VAL A 434 -3.28 9.07 40.27
CA VAL A 434 -3.30 8.82 41.73
C VAL A 434 -2.25 9.68 42.44
N ALA A 435 -1.08 9.90 41.83
CA ALA A 435 -0.05 10.82 42.32
C ALA A 435 -0.37 12.32 42.10
N HIS A 436 -1.52 12.66 41.50
CA HIS A 436 -1.97 14.02 41.19
C HIS A 436 -0.93 14.88 40.43
N SER A 437 -0.21 14.28 39.47
CA SER A 437 0.79 14.97 38.64
C SER A 437 0.18 16.13 37.85
N LYS A 438 0.85 17.28 37.88
CA LYS A 438 0.47 18.49 37.14
C LYS A 438 0.59 18.30 35.62
N LEU A 439 1.41 17.36 35.16
CA LEU A 439 1.63 17.09 33.73
C LEU A 439 0.38 16.54 33.04
N LEU A 440 -0.54 15.92 33.78
CA LEU A 440 -1.77 15.36 33.24
C LEU A 440 -2.76 16.40 32.70
N LYS A 441 -2.58 17.70 32.98
CA LYS A 441 -3.29 18.74 32.23
C LYS A 441 -2.72 18.83 30.81
N ASN A 442 -1.43 19.13 30.69
CA ASN A 442 -0.74 19.30 29.41
C ASN A 442 -0.87 18.05 28.52
N TRP A 443 -0.85 16.85 29.11
CA TRP A 443 -1.05 15.60 28.40
C TRP A 443 -2.45 15.47 27.79
N ARG A 444 -3.52 15.83 28.51
CA ARG A 444 -4.89 15.85 27.95
C ARG A 444 -5.04 16.91 26.86
N ASP A 445 -4.41 18.07 27.04
CA ASP A 445 -4.38 19.13 26.03
C ASP A 445 -3.56 18.71 24.77
N LEU A 446 -2.70 17.70 24.87
CA LEU A 446 -1.99 17.07 23.74
C LEU A 446 -2.81 15.93 23.11
N ASP A 447 -3.45 15.10 23.92
CA ASP A 447 -4.31 13.98 23.49
C ASP A 447 -5.55 14.46 22.71
N ALA A 448 -6.13 15.59 23.12
CA ALA A 448 -7.14 16.29 22.34
C ALA A 448 -6.58 16.76 20.98
N ARG A 449 -5.42 17.44 20.97
CA ARG A 449 -4.78 17.95 19.73
C ARG A 449 -4.43 16.83 18.75
N ILE A 450 -3.90 15.70 19.21
CA ILE A 450 -3.55 14.57 18.34
C ILE A 450 -4.79 13.87 17.79
N THR A 451 -5.85 13.74 18.60
CA THR A 451 -7.15 13.19 18.19
C THR A 451 -7.84 14.08 17.15
N ASP A 452 -7.86 15.40 17.35
CA ASP A 452 -8.41 16.34 16.36
C ASP A 452 -7.64 16.30 15.04
N THR A 453 -6.30 16.25 15.08
CA THR A 453 -5.47 16.21 13.86
C THR A 453 -5.57 14.86 13.15
N ALA A 454 -5.78 13.76 13.88
CA ALA A 454 -6.10 12.46 13.29
C ALA A 454 -7.47 12.49 12.58
N ASN A 455 -8.49 13.08 13.22
CA ASN A 455 -9.83 13.24 12.63
C ASN A 455 -9.80 14.13 11.36
N GLU A 456 -9.07 15.26 11.39
CA GLU A 456 -8.78 16.08 10.21
C GLU A 456 -8.19 15.22 9.08
N SER A 457 -7.13 14.47 9.37
CA SER A 457 -6.45 13.68 8.34
C SER A 457 -7.33 12.58 7.74
N LYS A 458 -8.21 11.98 8.55
CA LYS A 458 -9.16 10.94 8.14
C LYS A 458 -10.29 11.51 7.26
N ASP A 459 -10.81 12.69 7.61
CA ASP A 459 -11.79 13.42 6.80
C ASP A 459 -11.18 13.83 5.45
N ASN A 460 -9.97 14.39 5.47
CA ASN A 460 -9.25 14.82 4.28
C ASN A 460 -8.96 13.64 3.34
N VAL A 461 -8.57 12.46 3.86
CA VAL A 461 -8.45 11.23 3.06
C VAL A 461 -9.79 10.86 2.43
N ARG A 462 -10.90 10.82 3.20
CA ARG A 462 -12.23 10.46 2.70
C ARG A 462 -12.67 11.35 1.54
N TYR A 463 -12.48 12.66 1.65
CA TYR A 463 -12.85 13.60 0.61
C TYR A 463 -11.93 13.54 -0.61
N LEU A 464 -10.61 13.51 -0.40
CA LEU A 464 -9.65 13.41 -1.51
C LEU A 464 -9.73 12.06 -2.25
N TYR A 465 -10.24 10.99 -1.61
CA TYR A 465 -10.52 9.72 -2.29
C TYR A 465 -11.50 9.87 -3.45
N THR A 466 -12.44 10.82 -3.37
CA THR A 466 -13.39 11.10 -4.46
C THR A 466 -12.70 11.63 -5.72
N LEU A 467 -11.51 12.24 -5.58
CA LEU A 467 -10.68 12.69 -6.69
C LEU A 467 -9.91 11.54 -7.36
N GLU A 468 -9.68 10.41 -6.68
CA GLU A 468 -8.84 9.33 -7.20
C GLU A 468 -9.35 8.80 -8.55
N LYS A 469 -10.68 8.63 -8.68
CA LYS A 469 -11.35 8.19 -9.93
C LYS A 469 -11.41 9.30 -10.99
N VAL A 470 -11.86 10.50 -10.65
CA VAL A 470 -12.02 11.60 -11.63
C VAL A 470 -10.69 12.18 -12.13
N CYS A 471 -9.59 11.96 -11.40
CA CYS A 471 -8.25 12.31 -11.86
C CYS A 471 -7.62 11.26 -12.80
N GLN A 472 -8.10 10.01 -12.90
CA GLN A 472 -7.43 8.98 -13.73
C GLN A 472 -7.15 9.42 -15.19
N PRO A 473 -8.06 10.10 -15.90
CA PRO A 473 -7.78 10.59 -17.27
C PRO A 473 -6.57 11.53 -17.34
N LEU A 474 -6.26 12.28 -16.27
CA LEU A 474 -5.10 13.18 -16.18
C LEU A 474 -3.75 12.44 -16.06
N TYR A 475 -3.77 11.14 -15.81
CA TYR A 475 -2.58 10.29 -15.74
C TYR A 475 -2.45 9.45 -17.01
N ASN A 476 -3.55 8.83 -17.47
CA ASN A 476 -3.59 7.97 -18.66
C ASN A 476 -3.46 8.70 -20.03
N TYR A 477 -3.14 10.00 -20.04
CA TYR A 477 -2.90 10.86 -21.23
C TYR A 477 -4.01 10.98 -22.30
N ASP A 478 -5.19 10.40 -22.09
CA ASP A 478 -6.34 10.51 -22.99
C ASP A 478 -7.02 11.89 -22.89
N LEU A 479 -6.65 12.82 -23.78
CA LEU A 479 -7.25 14.16 -23.84
C LEU A 479 -8.77 14.17 -24.12
N VAL A 480 -9.32 13.13 -24.77
CA VAL A 480 -10.77 13.06 -25.06
C VAL A 480 -11.54 12.68 -23.80
N SER A 481 -11.07 11.68 -23.05
CA SER A 481 -11.61 11.38 -21.72
C SER A 481 -11.33 12.49 -20.71
N MET A 482 -10.22 13.23 -20.82
CA MET A 482 -9.97 14.41 -20.00
C MET A 482 -10.98 15.54 -20.30
N ALA A 483 -11.36 15.76 -21.56
CA ALA A 483 -12.35 16.78 -21.92
C ALA A 483 -13.72 16.49 -21.29
N HIS A 484 -14.18 15.23 -21.33
CA HIS A 484 -15.42 14.83 -20.68
C HIS A 484 -15.30 14.75 -19.14
N GLY A 485 -14.13 14.33 -18.62
CA GLY A 485 -13.84 14.22 -17.19
C GLY A 485 -13.70 15.57 -16.46
N ILE A 486 -13.43 16.65 -17.21
CA ILE A 486 -13.14 18.00 -16.69
C ILE A 486 -14.24 18.52 -15.74
N GLN A 487 -15.51 18.31 -16.13
CA GLN A 487 -16.67 18.78 -15.39
C GLN A 487 -16.89 17.93 -14.13
N ASN A 488 -16.62 16.63 -14.20
CA ASN A 488 -16.72 15.72 -13.06
C ASN A 488 -15.65 16.03 -12.01
N LEU A 489 -14.42 16.35 -12.44
CA LEU A 489 -13.34 16.80 -11.56
C LEU A 489 -13.70 18.10 -10.84
N ILE A 490 -14.18 19.12 -11.56
CA ILE A 490 -14.56 20.41 -10.96
C ILE A 490 -15.79 20.25 -10.05
N ASN A 491 -16.76 19.40 -10.41
CA ASN A 491 -17.89 19.07 -9.54
C ASN A 491 -17.45 18.37 -8.24
N ALA A 492 -16.48 17.44 -8.32
CA ALA A 492 -15.90 16.80 -7.14
C ALA A 492 -15.16 17.81 -6.24
N ILE A 493 -14.34 18.71 -6.81
CA ILE A 493 -13.66 19.75 -6.02
C ILE A 493 -14.67 20.73 -5.38
N ARG A 494 -15.76 21.08 -6.09
CA ARG A 494 -16.88 21.88 -5.53
C ARG A 494 -17.56 21.18 -4.36
N MET A 495 -17.76 19.87 -4.44
CA MET A 495 -18.31 19.05 -3.35
C MET A 495 -17.36 19.00 -2.13
N ILE A 496 -16.05 18.86 -2.35
CA ILE A 496 -15.06 18.90 -1.27
C ILE A 496 -15.09 20.27 -0.58
N HIS A 497 -15.14 21.37 -1.36
CA HIS A 497 -15.22 22.73 -0.84
C HIS A 497 -16.53 23.01 -0.06
N SER A 498 -17.65 22.40 -0.45
CA SER A 498 -18.94 22.64 0.21
C SER A 498 -19.24 21.72 1.40
N VAL A 499 -18.67 20.51 1.45
CA VAL A 499 -19.03 19.50 2.47
C VAL A 499 -17.87 19.11 3.41
N SER A 500 -16.59 19.18 2.98
CA SER A 500 -15.48 18.86 3.91
C SER A 500 -15.41 19.87 5.05
N ARG A 501 -15.12 19.38 6.26
CA ARG A 501 -14.98 20.23 7.45
C ARG A 501 -13.60 20.87 7.55
N TYR A 502 -12.57 20.19 7.08
CA TYR A 502 -11.16 20.58 7.28
C TYR A 502 -10.44 20.94 5.97
N TYR A 503 -10.85 20.39 4.83
CA TYR A 503 -10.22 20.66 3.53
C TYR A 503 -10.79 21.90 2.80
N ASN A 504 -11.84 22.53 3.33
CA ASN A 504 -12.61 23.58 2.66
C ASN A 504 -11.97 24.98 2.63
N THR A 505 -10.74 25.16 3.10
CA THR A 505 -10.10 26.49 3.12
C THR A 505 -9.64 26.93 1.74
N SER A 506 -9.67 28.24 1.47
CA SER A 506 -9.21 28.81 0.19
C SER A 506 -7.77 28.43 -0.15
N GLU A 507 -6.89 28.30 0.86
CA GLU A 507 -5.51 27.87 0.69
C GLU A 507 -5.41 26.41 0.22
N ARG A 508 -6.19 25.50 0.83
CA ARG A 508 -6.26 24.08 0.43
C ARG A 508 -6.86 23.92 -0.97
N MET A 509 -7.85 24.74 -1.31
CA MET A 509 -8.45 24.79 -2.66
C MET A 509 -7.43 25.29 -3.71
N THR A 510 -6.79 26.43 -3.48
CA THR A 510 -5.76 26.98 -4.40
C THR A 510 -4.61 26.00 -4.58
N SER A 511 -4.12 25.38 -3.51
CA SER A 511 -3.08 24.36 -3.60
C SER A 511 -3.53 23.15 -4.43
N LEU A 512 -4.76 22.64 -4.22
CA LEU A 512 -5.32 21.54 -5.01
C LEU A 512 -5.48 21.91 -6.49
N PHE A 513 -5.92 23.13 -6.81
CA PHE A 513 -6.06 23.58 -8.20
C PHE A 513 -4.71 23.68 -8.92
N ILE A 514 -3.69 24.24 -8.28
CA ILE A 514 -2.31 24.27 -8.81
C ILE A 514 -1.85 22.84 -9.14
N LYS A 515 -2.06 21.89 -8.23
CA LYS A 515 -1.70 20.47 -8.45
C LYS A 515 -2.44 19.86 -9.64
N VAL A 516 -3.73 20.14 -9.80
CA VAL A 516 -4.53 19.71 -10.96
C VAL A 516 -3.99 20.30 -12.26
N THR A 517 -3.71 21.61 -12.32
CA THR A 517 -3.18 22.25 -13.53
C THR A 517 -1.80 21.72 -13.90
N ASN A 518 -0.94 21.43 -12.92
CA ASN A 518 0.41 20.90 -13.16
C ASN A 518 0.36 19.48 -13.73
N GLN A 519 -0.57 18.65 -13.25
CA GLN A 519 -0.85 17.34 -13.83
C GLN A 519 -1.41 17.46 -15.26
N MET A 520 -2.30 18.43 -15.52
CA MET A 520 -2.79 18.68 -16.89
C MET A 520 -1.69 19.12 -17.86
N VAL A 521 -0.81 20.03 -17.45
CA VAL A 521 0.35 20.45 -18.27
C VAL A 521 1.26 19.25 -18.55
N THR A 522 1.47 18.38 -17.56
CA THR A 522 2.21 17.12 -17.72
C THR A 522 1.53 16.19 -18.72
N ALA A 523 0.20 16.03 -18.66
CA ALA A 523 -0.55 15.20 -19.60
C ALA A 523 -0.56 15.76 -21.02
N CYS A 524 -0.74 17.08 -21.18
CA CYS A 524 -0.63 17.76 -22.48
C CYS A 524 0.76 17.59 -23.09
N LYS A 525 1.84 17.69 -22.29
CA LYS A 525 3.22 17.43 -22.74
C LYS A 525 3.39 16.00 -23.22
N ALA A 526 2.92 15.01 -22.43
CA ALA A 526 3.00 13.61 -22.79
C ALA A 526 2.22 13.27 -24.07
N TYR A 527 1.03 13.83 -24.26
CA TYR A 527 0.24 13.68 -25.48
C TYR A 527 0.93 14.28 -26.71
N ILE A 528 1.55 15.47 -26.59
CA ILE A 528 2.30 16.08 -27.69
C ILE A 528 3.51 15.20 -28.10
N THR A 529 4.14 14.49 -27.16
CA THR A 529 5.31 13.62 -27.39
C THR A 529 4.97 12.12 -27.50
N ASP A 530 3.70 11.73 -27.63
CA ASP A 530 3.23 10.34 -27.67
C ASP A 530 3.82 9.45 -26.54
N GLY A 531 3.60 9.85 -25.29
CA GLY A 531 4.17 9.20 -24.11
C GLY A 531 5.67 9.46 -23.89
N GLY A 532 6.29 10.31 -24.72
CA GLY A 532 7.73 10.54 -24.77
C GLY A 532 8.45 9.68 -25.81
N THR A 533 7.72 8.98 -26.69
CA THR A 533 8.30 8.13 -27.74
C THR A 533 8.79 8.91 -28.96
N VAL A 534 8.32 10.14 -29.17
CA VAL A 534 8.72 11.00 -30.30
C VAL A 534 8.97 12.43 -29.84
N HIS A 535 10.10 13.05 -30.22
CA HIS A 535 10.30 14.47 -29.93
C HIS A 535 9.34 15.35 -30.74
N VAL A 536 9.11 16.57 -30.25
CA VAL A 536 8.21 17.54 -30.91
C VAL A 536 8.73 17.94 -32.31
N TRP A 537 10.05 17.93 -32.49
CA TRP A 537 10.73 18.33 -33.72
C TRP A 537 10.79 17.22 -34.79
N ASP A 538 10.58 15.97 -34.40
CA ASP A 538 10.61 14.80 -35.31
C ASP A 538 9.22 14.49 -35.91
N GLN A 539 8.19 15.23 -35.49
CA GLN A 539 6.81 15.08 -35.94
C GLN A 539 6.45 16.11 -37.02
N GLU A 540 5.52 15.75 -37.91
CA GLU A 540 5.01 16.68 -38.90
C GLU A 540 4.33 17.90 -38.24
N THR A 541 4.75 19.12 -38.63
CA THR A 541 4.20 20.39 -38.16
C THR A 541 2.65 20.45 -38.08
N PRO A 542 1.87 20.03 -39.09
CA PRO A 542 0.40 20.03 -38.98
C PRO A 542 -0.15 19.09 -37.89
N ILE A 543 0.53 17.97 -37.61
CA ILE A 543 0.15 17.05 -36.52
C ILE A 543 0.43 17.73 -35.17
N VAL A 544 1.63 18.29 -35.00
CA VAL A 544 2.03 18.99 -33.77
C VAL A 544 1.11 20.17 -33.46
N LEU A 545 0.82 21.01 -34.46
CA LEU A 545 -0.11 22.13 -34.32
C LEU A 545 -1.51 21.67 -33.89
N LYS A 546 -2.02 20.58 -34.49
CA LYS A 546 -3.31 19.99 -34.10
C LYS A 546 -3.29 19.45 -32.66
N LYS A 547 -2.20 18.78 -32.25
CA LYS A 547 -2.03 18.32 -30.85
C LYS A 547 -2.02 19.50 -29.87
N ILE A 548 -1.25 20.55 -30.16
CA ILE A 548 -1.19 21.78 -29.36
C ILE A 548 -2.55 22.47 -29.25
N GLN A 549 -3.31 22.56 -30.36
CA GLN A 549 -4.64 23.17 -30.36
C GLN A 549 -5.63 22.44 -29.42
N VAL A 550 -5.61 21.10 -29.41
CA VAL A 550 -6.42 20.30 -28.46
C VAL A 550 -5.98 20.55 -27.02
N CYS A 551 -4.67 20.53 -26.73
CA CYS A 551 -4.13 20.84 -25.41
C CYS A 551 -4.54 22.24 -24.92
N TYR A 552 -4.50 23.25 -25.79
CA TYR A 552 -4.85 24.63 -25.49
C TYR A 552 -6.33 24.79 -25.12
N ILE A 553 -7.24 24.21 -25.93
CA ILE A 553 -8.68 24.20 -25.64
C ILE A 553 -8.96 23.52 -24.29
N GLN A 554 -8.28 22.39 -24.02
CA GLN A 554 -8.45 21.63 -22.79
C GLN A 554 -7.96 22.37 -21.54
N LEU A 555 -6.85 23.12 -21.63
CA LEU A 555 -6.34 23.95 -20.54
C LEU A 555 -7.24 25.18 -20.29
N LEU A 556 -7.70 25.85 -21.36
CA LEU A 556 -8.68 26.94 -21.24
C LEU A 556 -9.99 26.49 -20.57
N ALA A 557 -10.46 25.29 -20.88
CA ALA A 557 -11.70 24.75 -20.30
C ALA A 557 -11.60 24.63 -18.76
N VAL A 558 -10.48 24.15 -18.20
CA VAL A 558 -10.29 24.20 -16.72
C VAL A 558 -10.22 25.63 -16.23
N LEU A 559 -9.43 26.51 -16.84
CA LEU A 559 -9.24 27.88 -16.34
C LEU A 559 -10.55 28.67 -16.30
N MET A 560 -11.39 28.51 -17.33
CA MET A 560 -12.73 29.11 -17.40
C MET A 560 -13.72 28.49 -16.39
N SER A 561 -13.75 27.15 -16.28
CA SER A 561 -14.65 26.48 -15.33
C SER A 561 -14.24 26.66 -13.86
N CYS A 562 -12.95 26.91 -13.58
CA CYS A 562 -12.46 27.29 -12.26
C CYS A 562 -12.82 28.74 -11.90
N SER A 563 -12.63 29.70 -12.80
CA SER A 563 -12.99 31.10 -12.54
C SER A 563 -14.51 31.26 -12.36
N LEU A 564 -15.31 30.73 -13.30
CA LEU A 564 -16.77 30.71 -13.19
C LEU A 564 -17.27 29.89 -11.98
N GLY A 565 -16.57 28.81 -11.62
CA GLY A 565 -17.00 27.89 -10.56
C GLY A 565 -16.69 28.33 -9.14
N PHE A 566 -15.69 29.20 -8.93
CA PHE A 566 -15.17 29.55 -7.60
C PHE A 566 -14.98 31.05 -7.32
N MET A 567 -14.89 31.91 -8.35
CA MET A 567 -14.75 33.37 -8.11
C MET A 567 -16.08 34.10 -7.93
N GLU A 568 -17.23 33.48 -8.24
CA GLU A 568 -18.54 34.12 -8.09
C GLU A 568 -18.89 34.31 -6.59
N PRO A 569 -19.02 35.56 -6.08
CA PRO A 569 -19.14 35.79 -4.64
C PRO A 569 -20.49 35.32 -4.07
N ARG A 570 -20.49 34.79 -2.84
CA ARG A 570 -21.70 34.40 -2.09
C ARG A 570 -22.55 35.60 -1.61
N HIS A 571 -23.02 36.45 -2.52
CA HIS A 571 -23.82 37.64 -2.21
C HIS A 571 -25.35 37.43 -2.32
N LYS A 572 -25.82 36.23 -2.69
CA LYS A 572 -27.25 35.91 -2.89
C LYS A 572 -27.77 34.81 -1.95
N ALA A 573 -27.54 34.96 -0.65
CA ALA A 573 -28.08 34.08 0.39
C ALA A 573 -28.37 34.87 1.70
N GLY A 574 -29.03 36.02 1.59
CA GLY A 574 -29.12 37.01 2.69
C GLY A 574 -30.39 37.86 2.76
N THR A 575 -31.47 37.50 2.07
CA THR A 575 -32.75 38.22 2.12
C THR A 575 -33.93 37.26 2.18
N GLY A 576 -34.96 37.59 2.98
CA GLY A 576 -36.28 36.95 2.87
C GLY A 576 -36.65 35.85 3.87
N ARG A 577 -36.52 36.08 5.19
CA ARG A 577 -37.43 35.50 6.20
C ARG A 577 -37.44 36.31 7.52
N GLN A 578 -38.22 37.40 7.53
CA GLN A 578 -38.64 38.00 8.80
C GLN A 578 -39.51 36.98 9.56
N SER A 579 -39.20 36.74 10.83
CA SER A 579 -40.07 35.97 11.71
C SER A 579 -41.17 36.87 12.25
N GLN A 580 -42.43 36.47 12.11
CA GLN A 580 -43.49 36.98 12.97
C GLN A 580 -43.18 36.55 14.42
N LYS A 581 -42.97 37.52 15.30
CA LYS A 581 -43.12 37.34 16.75
C LYS A 581 -44.11 38.38 17.24
N GLY A 582 -45.18 37.93 17.89
CA GLY A 582 -46.23 38.82 18.36
C GLY A 582 -45.76 39.66 19.55
N CYS A 583 -46.14 40.94 19.57
CA CYS A 583 -46.10 41.72 20.79
C CYS A 583 -47.22 41.24 21.73
N SER A 584 -46.84 40.79 22.93
CA SER A 584 -47.73 40.73 24.09
C SER A 584 -47.00 41.40 25.24
N VAL A 585 -47.56 42.50 25.72
CA VAL A 585 -46.97 43.37 26.76
C VAL A 585 -47.56 42.98 28.12
N PRO A 586 -46.73 42.96 29.16
CA PRO A 586 -47.14 43.57 30.43
C PRO A 586 -46.19 44.73 30.79
N SER A 587 -46.74 45.81 31.32
CA SER A 587 -46.03 47.07 31.55
C SER A 587 -45.32 47.12 32.91
N ASN A 588 -44.09 47.64 32.91
CA ASN A 588 -43.72 48.90 33.58
C ASN A 588 -42.31 49.35 33.17
#